data_AF-A0A9D8L2R2-F1
#
_entry.id   AF-A0A9D8L2R2-F1
#
_cell.length_a   1.000
_cell.length_b   1.000
_cell.length_c   1.000
_cell.angle_alpha   90.00
_cell.angle_beta   90.00
_cell.angle_gamma   90.00
#
_symmetry.space_group_name_H-M   'P 1'
#
loop_
_entity.id
_entity.type
_entity.pdbx_description
1 polymer ?
#
loop_
_entity_poly.entity_id
_entity_poly.type
_entity_poly.pdbx_seq_one_letter_code
_entity_poly.pdbx_strand_id
1 'polypeptide(L)'
;MKKYLVTIAAGAALCLTAGAAMAGPTLDLVKKNGFIRCGVNPSLIGFAATNDAGEYQGFDVDYCKAVASAVFNDPSKVKYTPLNAKERFTALQSGEIDMLARNSTWTMSRDTQMGIMFTGVNYYDGQGFILRKSQNISSA
;
A
#
# COMPACT_ATOMS: atom_id res chain seq x y z
N MET A 1 26.54 -15.41 -38.58
CA MET A 1 25.79 -14.14 -38.72
C MET A 1 24.29 -14.35 -38.93
N LYS A 2 23.84 -15.09 -39.94
CA LYS A 2 22.40 -15.38 -40.19
C LYS A 2 21.63 -16.00 -39.01
N LYS A 3 22.25 -16.92 -38.24
CA LYS A 3 21.61 -17.54 -37.06
C LYS A 3 21.37 -16.55 -35.91
N TYR A 4 22.25 -15.57 -35.70
CA TYR A 4 22.12 -14.54 -34.68
C TYR A 4 21.05 -13.50 -35.03
N LEU A 5 20.87 -13.20 -36.33
CA LEU A 5 19.82 -12.30 -36.81
C LEU A 5 18.41 -12.86 -36.56
N VAL A 6 18.23 -14.18 -36.68
CA VAL A 6 16.95 -14.84 -36.41
C VAL A 6 16.61 -14.84 -34.91
N THR A 7 17.61 -14.98 -34.03
CA THR A 7 17.39 -14.95 -32.56
C THR A 7 17.06 -13.55 -32.06
N ILE A 8 17.67 -12.50 -32.62
CA ILE A 8 17.36 -11.10 -32.28
C ILE A 8 15.95 -10.72 -32.75
N ALA A 9 15.55 -11.14 -33.96
CA ALA A 9 14.21 -10.90 -34.48
C ALA A 9 13.11 -11.60 -33.65
N ALA A 10 13.37 -12.82 -33.17
CA ALA A 10 12.44 -13.55 -32.30
C ALA A 10 12.29 -12.91 -30.91
N GLY A 11 13.38 -12.35 -30.34
CA GLY A 11 13.33 -11.62 -29.08
C GLY A 11 12.57 -10.29 -29.16
N ALA A 12 12.74 -9.55 -30.25
CA ALA A 12 12.02 -8.29 -30.48
C ALA A 12 10.51 -8.49 -30.67
N ALA A 13 10.09 -9.63 -31.26
CA ALA A 13 8.69 -9.97 -31.45
C ALA A 13 7.96 -10.26 -30.12
N LEU A 14 8.65 -10.78 -29.09
CA LEU A 14 8.07 -10.98 -27.75
C LEU A 14 7.83 -9.67 -26.99
N CYS A 15 8.57 -8.60 -27.28
CA CYS A 15 8.36 -7.30 -26.66
C CYS A 15 7.15 -6.55 -27.24
N LEU A 16 6.74 -6.88 -28.48
CA LEU A 16 5.62 -6.24 -29.16
C LEU A 16 4.24 -6.79 -28.74
N THR A 17 4.20 -7.89 -28.00
CA THR A 17 2.96 -8.47 -27.46
C THR A 17 2.69 -8.10 -26.00
N ALA A 18 3.55 -7.30 -25.37
CA ALA A 18 3.23 -6.63 -24.12
C ALA A 18 2.18 -5.55 -24.40
N GLY A 19 0.92 -5.95 -24.46
CA GLY A 19 -0.22 -5.03 -24.53
C GLY A 19 -0.11 -4.00 -23.41
N ALA A 20 -0.58 -2.78 -23.66
CA ALA A 20 -0.66 -1.75 -22.62
C ALA A 20 -1.39 -2.34 -21.42
N ALA A 21 -0.70 -2.45 -20.29
CA ALA A 21 -1.31 -2.90 -19.05
C ALA A 21 -2.49 -1.96 -18.75
N MET A 22 -3.71 -2.49 -18.81
CA MET A 22 -4.92 -1.80 -18.38
C MET A 22 -4.85 -1.69 -16.86
N ALA A 23 -4.12 -0.69 -16.37
CA ALA A 23 -3.77 -0.56 -14.97
C ALA A 23 -4.90 -0.05 -14.07
N GLY A 24 -6.13 -0.08 -14.59
CA GLY A 24 -7.33 0.37 -13.91
C GLY A 24 -7.40 1.89 -13.72
N PRO A 25 -8.60 2.41 -13.41
CA PRO A 25 -8.83 3.84 -13.23
C PRO A 25 -7.99 4.46 -12.10
N THR A 26 -7.62 3.68 -11.07
CA THR A 26 -6.78 4.15 -9.96
C THR A 26 -5.37 4.47 -10.41
N LEU A 27 -4.70 3.59 -11.19
CA LEU A 27 -3.33 3.89 -11.62
C LEU A 27 -3.31 5.06 -12.61
N ASP A 28 -4.31 5.18 -13.47
CA ASP A 28 -4.44 6.31 -14.39
C ASP A 28 -4.57 7.64 -13.62
N LEU A 29 -5.39 7.65 -12.56
CA LEU A 29 -5.53 8.82 -11.68
C LEU A 29 -4.22 9.14 -10.94
N VAL A 30 -3.56 8.13 -10.38
CA VAL A 30 -2.27 8.28 -9.70
C VAL A 30 -1.23 8.87 -10.66
N LYS A 31 -1.08 8.30 -11.86
CA LYS A 31 -0.15 8.79 -12.89
C LYS A 31 -0.48 10.22 -13.33
N LYS A 32 -1.77 10.53 -13.52
CA LYS A 32 -2.24 11.88 -13.86
C LYS A 32 -1.93 12.89 -12.75
N ASN A 33 -2.10 12.51 -11.49
CA ASN A 33 -1.81 13.36 -10.34
C ASN A 33 -0.30 13.50 -10.08
N GLY A 34 0.49 12.51 -10.50
CA GLY A 34 1.94 12.49 -10.32
C GLY A 34 2.39 12.10 -8.91
N PHE A 35 1.49 11.54 -8.09
CA PHE A 35 1.78 11.02 -6.74
C PHE A 35 0.68 10.04 -6.30
N ILE A 36 1.00 9.19 -5.32
CA ILE A 36 0.05 8.30 -4.64
C ILE A 36 -0.49 9.00 -3.40
N ARG A 37 -1.81 9.03 -3.20
CA ARG A 37 -2.43 9.40 -1.92
C ARG A 37 -2.53 8.17 -1.03
N CYS A 38 -1.68 8.08 -0.03
CA CYS A 38 -1.60 6.94 0.86
C CYS A 38 -2.23 7.27 2.22
N GLY A 39 -3.29 6.55 2.60
CA GLY A 39 -3.87 6.66 3.95
C GLY A 39 -3.04 5.89 4.98
N VAL A 40 -2.68 6.54 6.10
CA VAL A 40 -1.79 5.97 7.14
C VAL A 40 -2.31 6.13 8.58
N ASN A 41 -1.72 5.38 9.53
CA ASN A 41 -2.01 5.48 10.96
C ASN A 41 -0.92 6.25 11.73
N PRO A 42 -1.01 7.58 11.92
CA PRO A 42 0.04 8.31 12.64
C PRO A 42 0.11 7.98 14.14
N SER A 43 -0.90 7.28 14.69
CA SER A 43 -0.97 6.93 16.11
C SER A 43 -0.40 5.55 16.43
N LEU A 44 0.17 4.83 15.44
CA LEU A 44 0.76 3.51 15.63
C LEU A 44 2.27 3.58 15.38
N ILE A 45 3.02 3.84 16.45
CA ILE A 45 4.48 3.97 16.42
C ILE A 45 5.10 2.71 15.82
N GLY A 46 6.09 2.90 14.94
CA GLY A 46 6.73 1.84 14.16
C GLY A 46 6.05 1.55 12.82
N PHE A 47 4.75 1.83 12.69
CA PHE A 47 4.00 1.68 11.44
C PHE A 47 3.90 3.01 10.69
N ALA A 48 3.40 4.06 11.35
CA ALA A 48 3.46 5.42 10.82
C ALA A 48 3.56 6.41 11.98
N ALA A 49 4.52 7.32 11.92
CA ALA A 49 4.65 8.45 12.83
C ALA A 49 5.40 9.59 12.13
N THR A 50 5.24 10.81 12.60
CA THR A 50 6.08 11.94 12.18
C THR A 50 7.33 12.00 13.07
N ASN A 51 8.51 12.20 12.48
CA ASN A 51 9.73 12.53 13.21
C ASN A 51 9.71 14.01 13.67
N ASP A 52 10.77 14.45 14.36
CA ASP A 52 10.90 15.83 14.85
C ASP A 52 10.94 16.89 13.73
N ALA A 53 11.30 16.48 12.51
CA ALA A 53 11.25 17.33 11.31
C ALA A 53 9.86 17.36 10.64
N GLY A 54 8.88 16.64 11.18
CA GLY A 54 7.52 16.52 10.63
C GLY A 54 7.39 15.53 9.48
N GLU A 55 8.43 14.74 9.19
CA GLU A 55 8.42 13.76 8.11
C GLU A 55 7.83 12.43 8.57
N TYR A 56 6.99 11.82 7.73
CA TYR A 56 6.44 10.50 8.00
C TYR A 56 7.54 9.42 7.90
N GLN A 57 7.56 8.51 8.88
CA GLN A 57 8.42 7.34 8.96
C GLN A 57 7.69 6.12 9.53
N GLY A 58 8.17 4.91 9.21
CA GLY A 58 7.63 3.65 9.71
C GLY A 58 7.27 2.67 8.60
N PHE A 59 6.87 1.48 9.00
CA PHE A 59 6.59 0.36 8.10
C PHE A 59 5.53 0.68 7.02
N ASP A 60 4.39 1.26 7.39
CA ASP A 60 3.33 1.62 6.44
C ASP A 60 3.79 2.75 5.49
N VAL A 61 4.58 3.69 6.01
CA VAL A 61 5.15 4.79 5.24
C VAL A 61 6.10 4.26 4.16
N ASP A 62 6.98 3.33 4.53
CA ASP A 62 7.93 2.70 3.62
C ASP A 62 7.22 1.81 2.59
N TYR A 63 6.13 1.17 2.99
CA TYR A 63 5.26 0.46 2.05
C TYR A 63 4.67 1.41 0.99
N CYS A 64 4.14 2.58 1.38
CA CYS A 64 3.67 3.59 0.41
C CYS A 64 4.81 4.07 -0.51
N LYS A 65 6.02 4.31 0.03
CA LYS A 65 7.21 4.72 -0.76
C LYS A 65 7.65 3.64 -1.75
N ALA A 66 7.54 2.37 -1.37
CA ALA A 66 7.84 1.24 -2.26
C ALA A 66 6.87 1.20 -3.45
N VAL A 67 5.57 1.41 -3.22
CA VAL A 67 4.59 1.52 -4.32
C VAL A 67 4.87 2.75 -5.19
N ALA A 68 5.19 3.90 -4.61
CA ALA A 68 5.54 5.09 -5.38
C ALA A 68 6.81 4.88 -6.23
N SER A 69 7.82 4.21 -5.69
CA SER A 69 9.01 3.82 -6.44
C SER A 69 8.66 2.91 -7.61
N ALA A 70 7.76 1.94 -7.42
CA ALA A 70 7.32 1.06 -8.49
C ALA A 70 6.55 1.79 -9.61
N VAL A 71 5.79 2.83 -9.27
CA VAL A 71 4.98 3.59 -10.24
C VAL A 71 5.76 4.70 -10.93
N PHE A 72 6.60 5.42 -10.20
CA PHE A 72 7.23 6.67 -10.64
C PHE A 72 8.76 6.61 -10.70
N ASN A 73 9.37 5.52 -10.25
CA ASN A 73 10.82 5.45 -10.00
C ASN A 73 11.30 6.56 -9.04
N ASP A 74 10.43 6.99 -8.13
CA ASP A 74 10.69 8.06 -7.16
C ASP A 74 9.88 7.81 -5.87
N PRO A 75 10.55 7.49 -4.74
CA PRO A 75 9.88 7.21 -3.46
C PRO A 75 9.23 8.46 -2.85
N SER A 76 9.57 9.67 -3.30
CA SER A 76 9.00 10.90 -2.75
C SER A 76 7.62 11.21 -3.33
N LYS A 77 7.13 10.45 -4.31
CA LYS A 77 5.82 10.63 -4.96
C LYS A 77 4.67 10.07 -4.13
N VAL A 78 4.64 10.40 -2.85
CA VAL A 78 3.57 10.02 -1.91
C VAL A 78 3.06 11.26 -1.20
N LYS A 79 1.74 11.36 -1.07
CA LYS A 79 1.07 12.26 -0.11
C LYS A 79 0.36 11.42 0.93
N TYR A 80 0.64 11.69 2.20
CA TYR A 80 0.07 10.95 3.31
C TYR A 80 -1.21 11.61 3.80
N THR A 81 -2.28 10.82 3.94
CA THR A 81 -3.52 11.24 4.59
C THR A 81 -3.62 10.55 5.95
N PRO A 82 -3.51 11.27 7.07
CA PRO A 82 -3.70 10.69 8.39
C PRO A 82 -5.19 10.38 8.57
N LEU A 83 -5.52 9.13 8.90
CA LEU A 83 -6.91 8.70 9.08
C LEU A 83 -7.08 8.10 10.48
N ASN A 84 -8.30 7.96 10.97
CA ASN A 84 -8.65 7.14 12.13
C ASN A 84 -9.33 5.82 11.70
N ALA A 85 -9.68 4.95 12.64
CA ALA A 85 -10.25 3.64 12.32
C ALA A 85 -11.64 3.70 11.68
N LYS A 86 -12.41 4.76 11.96
CA LYS A 86 -13.79 4.93 11.53
C LYS A 86 -13.87 5.37 10.07
N GLU A 87 -13.02 6.32 9.66
CA GLU A 87 -13.13 6.97 8.35
C GLU A 87 -12.29 6.30 7.25
N ARG A 88 -11.29 5.49 7.61
CA ARG A 88 -10.28 4.98 6.65
C ARG A 88 -10.86 4.26 5.43
N PHE A 89 -11.95 3.51 5.62
CA PHE A 89 -12.56 2.74 4.55
C PHE A 89 -13.46 3.61 3.69
N THR A 90 -14.18 4.55 4.30
CA THR A 90 -14.93 5.57 3.55
C THR A 90 -14.01 6.43 2.70
N ALA A 91 -12.86 6.85 3.23
CA ALA A 91 -11.85 7.59 2.47
C ALA A 91 -11.30 6.79 1.28
N LEU A 92 -11.12 5.48 1.44
CA LEU A 92 -10.71 4.61 0.32
C LEU A 92 -11.83 4.46 -0.71
N GLN A 93 -13.06 4.22 -0.27
CA GLN A 93 -14.23 4.03 -1.13
C GLN A 93 -14.60 5.30 -1.90
N SER A 94 -14.43 6.48 -1.29
CA SER A 94 -14.70 7.77 -1.93
C SER A 94 -13.61 8.19 -2.91
N GLY A 95 -12.47 7.49 -2.93
CA GLY A 95 -11.31 7.88 -3.70
C GLY A 95 -10.60 9.12 -3.14
N GLU A 96 -10.80 9.47 -1.87
CA GLU A 96 -10.00 10.48 -1.16
C GLU A 96 -8.53 10.04 -1.09
N ILE A 97 -8.31 8.74 -0.88
CA ILE A 97 -7.00 8.07 -0.97
C ILE A 97 -7.00 7.03 -2.10
N ASP A 98 -5.82 6.76 -2.65
CA ASP A 98 -5.61 5.77 -3.71
C ASP A 98 -5.31 4.37 -3.14
N MET A 99 -4.66 4.34 -1.97
CA MET A 99 -4.36 3.13 -1.22
C MET A 99 -4.36 3.38 0.28
N LEU A 100 -4.58 2.32 1.06
CA LEU A 100 -4.59 2.35 2.52
C LEU A 100 -3.50 1.42 3.06
N ALA A 101 -2.42 2.00 3.62
CA ALA A 101 -1.36 1.27 4.32
C ALA A 101 -1.55 1.50 5.83
N ARG A 102 -2.22 0.56 6.51
CA ARG A 102 -2.54 0.62 7.95
C ARG A 102 -2.64 -0.79 8.52
N ASN A 103 -2.77 -0.89 9.84
CA ASN A 103 -3.19 -2.07 10.59
C ASN A 103 -4.68 -2.47 10.35
N SER A 104 -5.07 -2.62 9.08
CA SER A 104 -6.40 -3.03 8.64
C SER A 104 -6.41 -4.53 8.37
N THR A 105 -6.90 -5.32 9.33
CA THR A 105 -7.04 -6.78 9.15
C THR A 105 -7.87 -7.15 7.92
N TRP A 106 -7.36 -8.05 7.09
CA TRP A 106 -8.13 -8.62 6.00
C TRP A 106 -9.21 -9.53 6.57
N THR A 107 -10.48 -9.19 6.34
CA THR A 107 -11.63 -10.03 6.69
C THR A 107 -12.52 -10.21 5.47
N MET A 108 -13.24 -11.34 5.40
CA MET A 108 -14.17 -11.63 4.30
C MET A 108 -15.25 -10.54 4.15
N SER A 109 -15.73 -9.96 5.25
CA SER A 109 -16.73 -8.88 5.22
C SER A 109 -16.20 -7.58 4.59
N ARG A 110 -14.93 -7.22 4.85
CA ARG A 110 -14.31 -6.04 4.24
C ARG A 110 -14.07 -6.23 2.74
N ASP A 111 -13.67 -7.44 2.36
CA ASP A 111 -13.40 -7.80 0.98
C ASP A 111 -14.69 -7.85 0.14
N THR A 112 -15.70 -8.59 0.63
CA THR A 112 -16.92 -8.87 -0.15
C THR A 112 -18.02 -7.83 0.01
N GLN A 113 -18.28 -7.33 1.22
CA GLN A 113 -19.42 -6.43 1.47
C GLN A 113 -19.03 -4.96 1.31
N MET A 114 -17.81 -4.60 1.71
CA MET A 114 -17.32 -3.23 1.59
C MET A 114 -16.63 -2.94 0.25
N GLY A 115 -16.39 -3.97 -0.58
CA GLY A 115 -15.72 -3.84 -1.87
C GLY A 115 -14.27 -3.37 -1.75
N ILE A 116 -13.60 -3.66 -0.63
CA ILE A 116 -12.21 -3.27 -0.41
C ILE A 116 -11.31 -4.39 -0.95
N MET A 117 -10.59 -4.09 -2.02
CA MET A 117 -9.59 -5.02 -2.55
C MET A 117 -8.31 -4.98 -1.70
N PHE A 118 -8.01 -6.08 -1.02
CA PHE A 118 -6.71 -6.29 -0.36
C PHE A 118 -5.72 -6.91 -1.35
N THR A 119 -4.52 -6.33 -1.45
CA THR A 119 -3.51 -6.77 -2.43
C THR A 119 -2.51 -7.80 -1.88
N GLY A 120 -2.39 -7.88 -0.55
CA GLY A 120 -1.48 -8.81 0.12
C GLY A 120 -1.42 -8.56 1.63
N VAL A 121 -1.00 -9.57 2.38
CA VAL A 121 -0.71 -9.44 3.81
C VAL A 121 0.73 -8.97 3.95
N ASN A 122 0.93 -7.78 4.53
CA ASN A 122 2.25 -7.21 4.79
C ASN A 122 2.70 -7.41 6.26
N TYR A 123 1.79 -7.72 7.18
CA TYR A 123 2.07 -7.93 8.60
C TYR A 123 1.06 -8.90 9.22
N TYR A 124 1.54 -9.86 10.01
CA TYR A 124 0.70 -10.74 10.83
C TYR A 124 0.69 -10.22 12.28
N ASP A 125 -0.49 -9.85 12.78
CA ASP A 125 -0.67 -9.30 14.12
C ASP A 125 -1.51 -10.25 15.02
N GLY A 126 -1.50 -10.00 16.32
CA GLY A 126 -2.29 -10.71 17.33
C GLY A 126 -3.05 -9.76 18.25
N GLN A 127 -4.25 -10.16 18.66
CA GLN A 127 -5.00 -9.46 19.70
C GLN A 127 -4.65 -10.07 21.07
N GLY A 128 -4.42 -9.22 22.07
CA GLY A 128 -4.07 -9.65 23.42
C GLY A 128 -4.49 -8.65 24.48
N PHE A 129 -4.40 -9.07 25.75
CA PHE A 129 -4.70 -8.22 26.90
C PHE A 129 -3.40 -7.71 27.54
N ILE A 130 -3.37 -6.42 27.85
CA ILE A 130 -2.28 -5.81 28.62
C ILE A 130 -2.77 -5.59 30.05
N LEU A 131 -2.06 -6.17 31.02
CA LEU A 131 -2.41 -6.13 32.44
C LEU A 131 -1.21 -5.62 33.25
N ARG A 132 -1.48 -5.11 34.46
CA ARG A 132 -0.39 -4.81 35.39
C ARG A 132 0.23 -6.12 35.86
N LYS A 133 1.56 -6.22 35.78
CA LYS A 133 2.31 -7.39 36.25
C LYS A 133 1.95 -7.79 37.68
N SER A 134 1.65 -6.82 38.55
CA SER A 134 1.26 -7.04 39.94
C SER A 134 -0.04 -7.82 40.12
N GLN A 135 -0.87 -7.97 39.09
CA GLN A 135 -2.12 -8.72 39.17
C GLN A 135 -1.92 -10.23 39.07
N ASN A 136 -0.72 -10.70 38.67
CA ASN A 136 -0.37 -12.12 38.57
C ASN A 136 -1.38 -12.97 37.79
N ILE A 137 -1.96 -12.39 36.74
CA ILE A 137 -2.90 -13.07 35.82
C ILE A 137 -2.09 -13.59 34.63
N SER A 138 -2.19 -14.89 34.35
CA SER A 138 -1.46 -15.57 33.27
C SER A 138 -2.34 -16.07 32.12
N SER A 139 -3.67 -15.95 32.23
CA SER A 139 -4.63 -16.32 31.17
C SER A 139 -5.86 -15.41 31.22
N ALA A 140 -6.44 -15.17 30.05
CA ALA A 140 -7.73 -14.48 29.88
C ALA A 140 -8.87 -15.49 29.77
#